data_AF-A6HFV4-F1
#
_entry.id   AF-A6HFV4-F1
#
_cell.length_a   1.000
_cell.length_b   1.000
_cell.length_c   1.000
_cell.angle_alpha   90.00
_cell.angle_beta   90.00
_cell.angle_gamma   90.00
#
_symmetry.space_group_name_H-M   'P 1'
#
loop_
_entity.id
_entity.type
_entity.pdbx_description
1 polymer ?
#
loop_
_entity_poly.entity_id
_entity_poly.type
_entity_poly.pdbx_seq_one_letter_code
_entity_poly.pdbx_strand_id
1 'polypeptide(L)'
;MADALAHGADVNWVNAGQGNATPLIRATAANSLLACEFLLQNGANVNQADSAGRGPLHHATILGHTGLACLFLKRGADLGARDTEGRDPLTIAMETTNADIVTLLRLAKMREAEAAQGQTGDETYLDIFRDFSLMASDDPEKLSRRSHDLHTL
;
A
#
# COMPACT_ATOMS: atom_id res chain seq x y z
N MET A 1 9.56 -17.11 -9.94
CA MET A 1 9.87 -15.67 -9.77
C MET A 1 11.34 -15.47 -9.39
N ALA A 2 11.86 -16.15 -8.35
CA ALA A 2 13.28 -16.07 -7.97
C ALA A 2 14.26 -16.56 -9.06
N ASP A 3 13.97 -17.69 -9.70
CA ASP A 3 14.81 -18.26 -10.77
C ASP A 3 14.99 -17.30 -11.96
N ALA A 4 13.89 -16.67 -12.40
CA ALA A 4 13.93 -15.67 -13.48
C ALA A 4 14.82 -14.46 -13.13
N LEU A 5 14.73 -13.94 -11.90
CA LEU A 5 15.59 -12.84 -11.45
C LEU A 5 17.06 -13.27 -11.36
N ALA A 6 17.33 -14.51 -10.91
CA ALA A 6 18.69 -15.06 -10.88
C ALA A 6 19.30 -15.18 -12.28
N HIS A 7 18.46 -15.37 -13.30
CA HIS A 7 18.86 -15.39 -14.72
C HIS A 7 18.79 -14.02 -15.41
N GLY A 8 18.73 -12.92 -14.64
CA GLY A 8 18.84 -11.56 -15.18
C GLY A 8 17.52 -10.99 -15.72
N ALA A 9 16.37 -11.55 -15.33
CA ALA A 9 15.10 -10.91 -15.64
C ALA A 9 15.02 -9.53 -14.97
N ASP A 10 14.57 -8.53 -15.74
CA ASP A 10 14.28 -7.20 -15.22
C ASP A 10 12.99 -7.24 -14.38
N VAL A 11 13.12 -6.91 -13.10
CA VAL A 11 11.99 -6.85 -12.15
C VAL A 11 10.92 -5.82 -12.57
N ASN A 12 11.32 -4.82 -13.36
CA ASN A 12 10.49 -3.74 -13.89
C ASN A 12 10.11 -3.95 -15.36
N TRP A 13 10.32 -5.16 -15.89
CA TRP A 13 10.05 -5.47 -17.29
C TRP A 13 8.63 -5.08 -17.69
N VAL A 14 8.49 -4.54 -18.90
CA VAL A 14 7.23 -4.03 -19.41
C VAL A 14 6.68 -4.97 -20.48
N ASN A 15 5.45 -5.45 -20.27
CA ASN A 15 4.77 -6.23 -21.30
C ASN A 15 4.14 -5.32 -22.37
N ALA A 16 4.95 -4.92 -23.36
CA ALA A 16 4.53 -3.99 -24.42
C ALA A 16 3.31 -4.46 -25.22
N GLY A 17 3.14 -5.78 -25.40
CA GLY A 17 1.99 -6.35 -26.11
C GLY A 17 0.71 -6.47 -25.28
N GLN A 18 0.76 -6.17 -23.98
CA GLN A 18 -0.35 -6.36 -23.04
C GLN A 18 -0.50 -5.16 -22.10
N GLY A 19 -0.58 -3.97 -22.69
CA GLY A 19 -0.86 -2.72 -21.97
C GLY A 19 0.26 -2.26 -21.05
N ASN A 20 1.52 -2.60 -21.35
CA ASN A 20 2.69 -2.23 -20.55
C ASN A 20 2.64 -2.69 -19.07
N ALA A 21 1.91 -3.76 -18.77
CA ALA A 21 1.84 -4.28 -17.41
C ALA A 21 3.20 -4.80 -16.93
N THR A 22 3.57 -4.45 -15.70
CA THR A 22 4.79 -4.91 -15.03
C THR A 22 4.56 -6.19 -14.22
N PRO A 23 5.62 -6.93 -13.82
CA PRO A 23 5.50 -8.03 -12.87
C PRO A 23 4.74 -7.65 -11.59
N LEU A 24 4.96 -6.44 -11.06
CA LEU A 24 4.29 -5.98 -9.84
C LEU A 24 2.79 -5.74 -10.07
N ILE A 25 2.39 -5.18 -11.22
CA ILE A 25 0.97 -5.02 -11.59
C ILE A 25 0.32 -6.40 -11.78
N ARG A 26 1.01 -7.37 -12.40
CA ARG A 26 0.50 -8.75 -12.53
C ARG A 26 0.32 -9.43 -11.17
N ALA A 27 1.28 -9.29 -10.26
CA ALA A 27 1.18 -9.82 -8.90
C ALA A 27 0.03 -9.16 -8.12
N THR A 28 -0.21 -7.87 -8.36
CA THR A 28 -1.34 -7.12 -7.79
C THR A 28 -2.68 -7.66 -8.27
N ALA A 29 -2.82 -7.91 -9.58
CA ALA A 29 -4.01 -8.50 -10.17
C ALA A 29 -4.28 -9.92 -9.65
N ALA A 30 -3.23 -10.67 -9.32
CA ALA A 30 -3.32 -12.00 -8.69
C ALA A 30 -3.60 -11.95 -7.18
N ASN A 31 -3.75 -10.78 -6.57
CA ASN A 31 -3.88 -10.55 -5.12
C ASN A 31 -2.79 -11.25 -4.28
N SER A 32 -1.57 -11.36 -4.81
CA SER A 32 -0.50 -12.11 -4.15
C SER A 32 0.39 -11.18 -3.34
N LEU A 33 0.12 -11.07 -2.03
CA LEU A 33 0.94 -10.29 -1.10
C LEU A 33 2.40 -10.74 -1.13
N LEU A 34 2.64 -12.06 -1.09
CA LEU A 34 3.98 -12.65 -1.11
C LEU A 34 4.75 -12.27 -2.38
N ALA A 35 4.11 -12.35 -3.56
CA ALA A 35 4.77 -11.99 -4.81
C ALA A 35 5.05 -10.48 -4.89
N CYS A 36 4.11 -9.64 -4.42
CA CYS A 36 4.31 -8.21 -4.35
C CYS A 36 5.48 -7.83 -3.44
N GLU A 37 5.53 -8.40 -2.23
CA GLU A 37 6.64 -8.18 -1.29
C GLU A 37 7.98 -8.64 -1.87
N PHE A 38 8.01 -9.83 -2.47
CA PHE A 38 9.21 -10.37 -3.10
C PHE A 38 9.73 -9.43 -4.21
N LEU A 39 8.85 -8.98 -5.11
CA LEU A 39 9.22 -8.06 -6.19
C LEU A 39 9.74 -6.73 -5.64
N LEU A 40 9.07 -6.16 -4.63
CA LEU A 40 9.48 -4.90 -3.99
C LEU A 40 10.81 -5.02 -3.26
N GLN A 41 11.10 -6.16 -2.62
CA GLN A 41 12.40 -6.46 -2.02
C GLN A 41 13.52 -6.57 -3.06
N ASN A 42 13.17 -6.96 -4.30
CA ASN A 42 14.11 -7.06 -5.42
C ASN A 42 14.12 -5.81 -6.32
N GLY A 43 13.61 -4.67 -5.84
CA GLY A 43 13.74 -3.38 -6.54
C GLY A 43 12.64 -3.07 -7.55
N ALA A 44 11.49 -3.73 -7.48
CA ALA A 44 10.32 -3.32 -8.25
C ALA A 44 9.92 -1.88 -7.92
N ASN A 45 9.67 -1.08 -8.95
CA ASN A 45 9.20 0.29 -8.80
C ASN A 45 7.70 0.29 -8.45
N VAL A 46 7.38 0.67 -7.22
CA VAL A 46 6.00 0.74 -6.71
C VAL A 46 5.10 1.74 -7.46
N ASN A 47 5.70 2.67 -8.22
CA ASN A 47 5.02 3.73 -8.96
C ASN A 47 5.02 3.53 -10.48
N GLN A 48 5.59 2.45 -11.00
CA GLN A 48 5.61 2.22 -12.45
C GLN A 48 4.21 1.88 -12.96
N ALA A 49 3.72 2.72 -13.88
CA ALA A 49 2.37 2.63 -14.43
C ALA A 49 2.29 1.77 -15.71
N ASP A 50 1.10 1.19 -15.93
CA ASP A 50 0.71 0.58 -17.20
C ASP A 50 0.40 1.64 -18.28
N SER A 51 -0.01 1.20 -19.47
CA SER A 51 -0.31 2.12 -20.60
C SER A 51 -1.53 3.02 -20.36
N ALA A 52 -2.36 2.73 -19.36
CA ALA A 52 -3.48 3.57 -18.94
C ALA A 52 -3.09 4.52 -17.79
N GLY A 53 -1.78 4.65 -17.49
CA GLY A 53 -1.30 5.48 -16.39
C GLY A 53 -1.58 4.89 -15.01
N ARG A 54 -1.99 3.62 -14.91
CA ARG A 54 -2.34 3.00 -13.63
C ARG A 54 -1.15 2.24 -13.07
N GLY A 55 -0.64 2.72 -11.94
CA GLY A 55 0.36 2.02 -11.13
C GLY A 55 -0.22 0.92 -10.23
N PRO A 56 0.62 0.17 -9.50
CA PRO A 56 0.21 -0.85 -8.54
C PRO A 56 -0.88 -0.39 -7.55
N LEU A 57 -0.77 0.82 -7.01
CA LEU A 57 -1.78 1.36 -6.09
C LEU A 57 -3.15 1.58 -6.76
N HIS A 58 -3.19 2.01 -8.02
CA HIS A 58 -4.45 2.11 -8.77
C HIS A 58 -5.09 0.72 -8.92
N HIS A 59 -4.31 -0.28 -9.35
CA HIS A 59 -4.81 -1.65 -9.53
C HIS A 59 -5.30 -2.26 -8.20
N ALA A 60 -4.56 -2.09 -7.10
CA ALA A 60 -4.99 -2.56 -5.79
C ALA A 60 -6.32 -1.90 -5.36
N THR A 61 -6.49 -0.61 -5.61
CA THR A 61 -7.72 0.11 -5.29
C THR A 61 -8.90 -0.31 -6.16
N ILE A 62 -8.71 -0.42 -7.48
CA ILE A 62 -9.75 -0.88 -8.44
C ILE A 62 -10.26 -2.28 -8.05
N LEU A 63 -9.34 -3.16 -7.65
CA LEU A 63 -9.66 -4.55 -7.30
C LEU A 63 -10.07 -4.72 -5.83
N GLY A 64 -10.02 -3.66 -5.01
CA GLY A 64 -10.37 -3.72 -3.60
C GLY A 64 -9.38 -4.49 -2.71
N HIS A 65 -8.13 -4.62 -3.14
CA HIS A 65 -7.08 -5.34 -2.40
C HIS A 65 -6.48 -4.46 -1.29
N THR A 66 -7.21 -4.26 -0.19
CA THR A 66 -6.82 -3.38 0.93
C THR A 66 -5.43 -3.70 1.50
N GLY A 67 -5.07 -4.98 1.63
CA GLY A 67 -3.75 -5.40 2.10
C GLY A 67 -2.61 -4.98 1.18
N LEU A 68 -2.81 -5.08 -0.15
CA LEU A 68 -1.84 -4.62 -1.14
C LEU A 68 -1.76 -3.09 -1.19
N ALA A 69 -2.89 -2.40 -1.11
CA ALA A 69 -2.90 -0.93 -1.00
C ALA A 69 -2.08 -0.47 0.21
N CYS A 70 -2.26 -1.11 1.37
CA CYS A 70 -1.46 -0.86 2.57
C CYS A 70 0.04 -1.12 2.34
N LEU A 71 0.40 -2.25 1.74
CA LEU A 71 1.80 -2.58 1.41
C LEU A 71 2.43 -1.52 0.50
N PHE A 72 1.73 -1.09 -0.55
CA PHE A 72 2.26 -0.13 -1.51
C PHE A 72 2.46 1.26 -0.89
N LEU A 73 1.53 1.72 -0.05
CA LEU A 73 1.71 2.98 0.69
C LEU A 73 2.92 2.94 1.63
N LYS A 74 3.13 1.84 2.35
CA LYS A 74 4.35 1.66 3.17
C LYS A 74 5.63 1.74 2.37
N ARG A 75 5.57 1.41 1.08
CA ARG A 75 6.72 1.36 0.17
C ARG A 75 6.86 2.64 -0.65
N GLY A 76 6.13 3.71 -0.31
CA GLY A 76 6.24 5.01 -0.95
C GLY A 76 5.48 5.10 -2.28
N ALA A 77 4.34 4.41 -2.39
CA ALA A 77 3.43 4.64 -3.51
C ALA A 77 2.90 6.07 -3.50
N ASP A 78 2.93 6.71 -4.66
CA ASP A 78 2.45 8.09 -4.85
C ASP A 78 0.92 8.13 -4.76
N LEU A 79 0.42 8.77 -3.70
CA LEU A 79 -1.00 9.00 -3.43
C LEU A 79 -1.66 9.96 -4.44
N GLY A 80 -0.88 10.82 -5.08
CA GLY A 80 -1.34 11.85 -6.00
C GLY A 80 -1.22 11.48 -7.48
N ALA A 81 -0.64 10.31 -7.80
CA ALA A 81 -0.53 9.84 -9.17
C ALA A 81 -1.91 9.73 -9.82
N ARG A 82 -2.04 10.21 -11.06
CA ARG A 82 -3.30 10.20 -11.82
C ARG A 82 -3.19 9.29 -13.04
N ASP A 83 -4.22 8.48 -13.25
CA ASP A 83 -4.37 7.67 -14.46
C ASP A 83 -4.72 8.55 -15.69
N THR A 84 -4.83 7.93 -16.88
CA THR A 84 -5.18 8.65 -18.11
C THR A 84 -6.58 9.27 -18.11
N GLU A 85 -7.45 8.84 -17.20
CA GLU A 85 -8.78 9.42 -16.97
C GLU A 85 -8.74 10.56 -15.94
N GLY A 86 -7.55 10.87 -15.40
CA GLY A 86 -7.33 11.93 -14.42
C GLY A 86 -7.68 11.53 -12.99
N ARG A 87 -7.93 10.24 -12.72
CA ARG A 87 -8.31 9.75 -11.40
C ARG A 87 -7.06 9.38 -10.60
N ASP A 88 -7.03 9.83 -9.35
CA ASP A 88 -6.07 9.34 -8.37
C ASP A 88 -6.63 8.12 -7.60
N PRO A 89 -5.81 7.40 -6.81
CA PRO A 89 -6.29 6.26 -6.03
C PRO A 89 -7.48 6.59 -5.11
N LEU A 90 -7.55 7.81 -4.55
CA LEU A 90 -8.65 8.20 -3.67
C LEU A 90 -9.96 8.36 -4.44
N THR A 91 -9.92 8.97 -5.63
CA THR A 91 -11.06 9.12 -6.53
C THR A 91 -11.62 7.76 -6.91
N ILE A 92 -10.76 6.81 -7.29
CA ILE A 92 -11.16 5.43 -7.60
C ILE A 92 -11.82 4.76 -6.39
N ALA A 93 -11.22 4.87 -5.19
CA ALA A 93 -11.78 4.25 -3.99
C ALA A 93 -13.17 4.78 -3.62
N MET A 94 -13.43 6.07 -3.90
CA MET A 94 -14.74 6.68 -3.71
C MET A 94 -15.76 6.19 -4.75
N GLU A 95 -15.36 6.07 -6.02
CA GLU A 95 -16.21 5.52 -7.10
C GLU A 95 -16.57 4.05 -6.86
N THR A 96 -15.64 3.25 -6.34
CA THR A 96 -15.88 1.83 -6.02
C THR A 96 -16.54 1.62 -4.65
N THR A 97 -16.81 2.69 -3.90
CA THR A 97 -17.43 2.67 -2.56
C THR A 97 -16.68 1.82 -1.52
N ASN A 98 -15.36 1.69 -1.66
CA ASN A 98 -14.53 0.91 -0.73
C ASN A 98 -14.10 1.76 0.47
N ALA A 99 -14.90 1.72 1.55
CA ALA A 99 -14.69 2.53 2.75
C ALA A 99 -13.33 2.30 3.43
N ASP A 100 -12.82 1.06 3.44
CA ASP A 100 -11.54 0.72 4.05
C ASP A 100 -10.38 1.38 3.30
N ILE A 101 -10.38 1.28 1.98
CA ILE A 101 -9.34 1.90 1.15
C ILE A 101 -9.44 3.43 1.18
N VAL A 102 -10.65 3.99 1.17
CA VAL A 102 -10.84 5.45 1.34
C VAL A 102 -10.23 5.92 2.65
N THR A 103 -10.50 5.20 3.75
CA THR A 103 -9.97 5.55 5.08
C THR A 103 -8.45 5.45 5.10
N LEU A 104 -7.90 4.36 4.58
CA LEU A 104 -6.46 4.13 4.47
C LEU A 104 -5.74 5.21 3.65
N LEU A 105 -6.28 5.60 2.50
CA LEU A 105 -5.68 6.65 1.65
C LEU A 105 -5.77 8.04 2.30
N ARG A 106 -6.87 8.36 2.99
CA ARG A 106 -7.02 9.63 3.73
C ARG A 106 -6.02 9.74 4.87
N LEU A 107 -5.85 8.66 5.65
CA LEU A 107 -4.87 8.60 6.73
C LEU A 107 -3.44 8.78 6.20
N ALA A 108 -3.10 8.11 5.10
CA ALA A 108 -1.79 8.25 4.48
C ALA A 108 -1.53 9.68 3.97
N LYS A 109 -2.54 10.35 3.42
CA LYS A 109 -2.44 11.75 2.96
C LYS A 109 -2.27 12.76 4.10
N MET A 110 -2.97 12.55 5.22
CA MET A 110 -2.76 13.37 6.42
C MET A 110 -1.32 13.23 6.94
N ARG A 111 -0.78 12.01 6.95
CA ARG A 111 0.60 11.75 7.34
C ARG A 111 1.63 12.44 6.44
N GLU A 112 1.43 12.46 5.12
CA GLU A 112 2.32 13.21 4.21
C GLU A 112 2.33 14.71 4.52
N ALA A 113 1.17 15.28 4.85
CA ALA A 113 1.04 16.68 5.21
C ALA A 113 1.69 17.01 6.57
N GLU A 114 1.56 16.13 7.57
CA GLU A 114 2.22 16.27 8.88
C GLU A 114 3.74 16.12 8.78
N ALA A 115 4.22 15.15 8.00
CA ALA A 115 5.64 14.97 7.73
C ALA A 115 6.25 16.21 7.03
N ALA A 116 5.51 16.84 6.12
CA ALA A 116 5.93 18.08 5.47
C ALA A 116 6.00 19.29 6.43
N GLN A 117 5.29 19.24 7.58
CA GLN A 117 5.27 20.30 8.59
C GLN A 117 6.33 20.11 9.70
N GLY A 118 7.16 19.06 9.62
CA GLY A 118 8.27 18.84 10.57
C GLY A 118 7.85 18.43 11.98
N GLN A 119 6.60 18.01 12.18
CA GLN A 119 6.10 17.49 13.45
C GLN A 119 6.36 15.99 13.54
N THR A 120 7.63 15.60 13.66
CA THR A 120 8.00 14.23 14.06
C THR A 120 8.37 14.23 15.53
N GLY A 121 7.36 14.09 16.38
CA GLY A 121 7.55 14.00 17.82
C GLY A 121 6.40 13.26 18.46
N ASP A 122 6.41 11.93 18.38
CA ASP A 122 6.67 11.08 19.55
C ASP A 122 6.58 9.59 19.15
N GLU A 123 7.15 8.71 19.96
CA GLU A 123 7.34 7.26 19.75
C GLU A 123 6.05 6.41 19.56
N THR A 124 4.89 7.03 19.35
CA THR A 124 3.59 6.39 19.02
C THR A 124 3.54 5.80 17.60
N TYR A 125 4.61 6.00 16.81
CA TYR A 125 4.69 5.78 15.36
C TYR A 125 4.80 4.31 14.90
N LEU A 126 4.83 3.34 15.81
CA LEU A 126 4.78 1.90 15.48
C LEU A 126 3.36 1.31 15.50
N ASP A 127 2.34 2.05 15.96
CA ASP A 127 1.03 1.46 16.29
C ASP A 127 0.09 1.23 15.10
N ILE A 128 0.31 1.83 13.92
CA ILE A 128 -0.53 1.56 12.73
C ILE A 128 -0.42 0.11 12.25
N PHE A 129 0.73 -0.55 12.50
CA PHE A 129 0.90 -1.98 12.21
C PHE A 129 0.61 -2.88 13.39
N ARG A 130 0.58 -2.34 14.60
CA ARG A 130 0.25 -3.11 15.79
C ARG A 130 -1.24 -3.45 15.81
N ASP A 131 -2.11 -2.50 15.47
CA ASP A 131 -3.57 -2.69 15.54
C ASP A 131 -4.10 -3.70 14.50
N PHE A 132 -3.54 -3.76 13.29
CA PHE A 132 -3.95 -4.78 12.31
C PHE A 132 -3.46 -6.19 12.67
N SER A 133 -2.30 -6.31 13.31
CA SER A 133 -1.84 -7.59 13.88
C SER A 133 -2.59 -8.00 15.16
N LEU A 134 -3.20 -7.06 15.88
CA LEU A 134 -4.04 -7.33 17.06
C LEU A 134 -5.46 -7.76 16.66
N MET A 135 -6.03 -7.21 15.59
CA MET A 135 -7.34 -7.63 15.05
C MET A 135 -7.33 -9.05 14.47
N ALA A 136 -6.15 -9.59 14.11
CA ALA A 136 -5.99 -10.94 13.56
C ALA A 136 -5.59 -12.01 14.60
N SER A 137 -5.46 -11.63 15.88
CA SER A 137 -5.03 -12.53 16.96
C SER A 137 -6.22 -12.81 17.88
N ASP A 138 -6.71 -14.04 17.93
CA ASP A 138 -7.74 -14.53 18.89
C ASP A 138 -7.22 -14.59 20.35
N ASP A 139 -6.32 -13.67 20.73
CA ASP A 139 -5.60 -13.70 22.00
C ASP A 139 -6.06 -12.56 22.92
N PRO A 140 -6.95 -12.83 23.90
CA PRO A 140 -7.67 -11.80 24.65
C PRO A 140 -6.80 -10.97 25.58
N GLU A 141 -5.58 -11.41 25.91
CA GLU A 141 -4.69 -10.70 26.84
C GLU A 141 -4.08 -9.41 26.25
N LYS A 142 -4.02 -9.29 24.92
CA LYS A 142 -3.41 -8.12 24.27
C LYS A 142 -4.32 -6.87 24.24
N LEU A 143 -5.59 -7.02 24.61
CA LEU A 143 -6.56 -5.92 24.75
C LEU A 143 -6.42 -5.16 26.10
N SER A 144 -5.65 -5.66 27.07
CA SER A 144 -5.70 -5.20 28.46
C SER A 144 -4.68 -4.11 28.85
N ARG A 145 -3.88 -3.53 27.94
CA ARG A 145 -2.81 -2.57 28.33
C ARG A 145 -3.17 -1.09 28.24
N ARG A 146 -4.46 -0.72 28.28
CA ARG A 146 -4.90 0.69 28.16
C ARG A 146 -5.73 1.23 29.34
N SER A 147 -5.56 0.68 30.54
CA SER A 147 -6.35 1.10 31.71
C SER A 147 -5.57 1.56 32.93
N HIS A 148 -4.26 1.85 32.84
CA HIS A 148 -3.53 2.51 33.93
C HIS A 148 -2.63 3.59 33.32
N ASP A 149 -3.15 4.80 33.18
CA ASP A 149 -2.44 6.06 33.42
C ASP A 149 -3.43 7.23 33.26
N LEU A 150 -4.38 7.28 34.19
CA LEU A 150 -5.05 8.50 34.59
C LEU A 150 -5.02 8.49 36.12
N HIS A 151 -4.59 9.62 36.71
CA HIS A 151 -4.19 9.85 38.11
C HIS A 151 -2.73 9.47 38.37
N THR A 152 -1.81 10.44 38.53
CA THR A 152 -1.78 11.35 39.68
C THR A 152 -0.81 12.52 39.43
N LEU A 153 -1.30 13.76 39.66
CA LEU A 153 -0.65 15.05 39.97
C LEU A 153 0.67 15.43 39.27
#